data_AF-A0A7Y0SJ53-F1
#
_entry.id   AF-A0A7Y0SJ53-F1
#
_cell.length_a   1.000
_cell.length_b   1.000
_cell.length_c   1.000
_cell.angle_alpha   90.00
_cell.angle_beta   90.00
_cell.angle_gamma   90.00
#
_symmetry.space_group_name_H-M   'P 1'
#
loop_
_entity.id
_entity.type
_entity.pdbx_description
1 polymer ?
#
loop_
_entity_poly.entity_id
_entity_poly.type
_entity_poly.pdbx_seq_one_letter_code
_entity_poly.pdbx_strand_id
1 'polypeptide(L)' 'LVGLVGLVWVTGHPGTQLEDGEKIFMLLVNAVFHPVVAGMLLAAILAAVMSTADSQLLVSSSALAEDFYKQVFKPEASS' A
#
# COMPACT_ATOMS: atom_id res chain seq x y z
N LEU A 1 -4.04 -4.44 16.27
CA LEU A 1 -5.10 -3.62 16.92
C LEU A 1 -6.31 -3.45 16.01
N VAL A 2 -6.16 -2.90 14.80
CA VAL A 2 -7.26 -2.75 13.82
C VAL A 2 -7.97 -4.08 13.52
N GLY A 3 -7.22 -5.18 13.30
CA GLY A 3 -7.82 -6.50 13.05
C GLY A 3 -8.64 -7.06 14.22
N LEU A 4 -8.25 -6.81 15.47
CA LEU A 4 -9.01 -7.23 16.65
C LEU A 4 -10.29 -6.41 16.81
N VAL A 5 -10.21 -5.10 16.61
CA VAL A 5 -11.39 -4.21 16.61
C VAL A 5 -12.36 -4.61 15.49
N GLY A 6 -11.83 -4.94 14.32
CA GLY A 6 -12.61 -5.42 13.19
C GLY A 6 -13.31 -6.75 13.43
N LEU A 7 -12.62 -7.70 14.07
CA LEU A 7 -13.22 -8.98 14.47
C LEU A 7 -14.42 -8.75 15.39
N VAL A 8 -14.26 -7.92 16.44
CA VAL A 8 -15.35 -7.58 17.36
C VAL A 8 -16.51 -6.92 16.61
N TRP A 9 -16.22 -5.96 15.73
CA TRP A 9 -17.22 -5.26 14.94
C TRP A 9 -18.07 -6.20 14.07
N VAL A 10 -17.41 -7.15 13.39
CA VAL A 10 -18.06 -8.10 12.48
C VAL A 10 -18.89 -9.12 13.23
N THR A 11 -18.40 -9.62 14.36
CA THR A 11 -19.18 -10.52 15.23
C THR A 11 -20.41 -9.85 15.82
N GLY A 12 -20.41 -8.53 15.99
CA GLY A 12 -21.55 -7.74 16.46
C GLY A 12 -22.56 -7.38 15.36
N HIS A 13 -22.23 -7.54 14.08
CA HIS A 13 -23.08 -7.19 12.93
C HIS A 13 -23.34 -8.42 12.04
N PRO A 14 -24.32 -9.27 12.40
CA PRO A 14 -24.68 -10.46 11.62
C PRO A 14 -25.27 -10.04 10.27
N GLY A 15 -24.41 -9.93 9.26
CA GLY A 15 -24.75 -9.44 7.91
C GLY A 15 -23.54 -8.88 7.16
N THR A 16 -22.52 -8.40 7.88
CA THR A 16 -21.24 -8.00 7.26
C THR A 16 -20.33 -9.22 7.11
N GLN A 17 -20.31 -9.82 5.91
CA GLN A 17 -19.30 -10.82 5.56
C GLN A 17 -18.04 -10.09 5.08
N LEU A 18 -16.92 -10.31 5.77
CA LEU A 18 -15.61 -9.90 5.28
C LEU A 18 -15.05 -11.01 4.40
N GLU A 19 -15.16 -10.84 3.10
CA GLU A 19 -14.50 -11.73 2.13
C GLU A 19 -12.98 -11.54 2.14
N ASP A 20 -12.53 -10.33 2.46
CA ASP A 20 -11.12 -9.94 2.44
C ASP A 20 -10.76 -9.20 3.73
N GLY A 21 -9.91 -9.84 4.54
CA GLY A 21 -9.44 -9.31 5.81
C GLY A 21 -8.61 -8.04 5.66
N GLU A 22 -8.00 -7.77 4.50
CA GLU A 22 -7.23 -6.55 4.24
C GLU A 22 -8.14 -5.33 4.15
N LYS A 23 -9.42 -5.52 3.79
CA LYS A 23 -10.42 -4.46 3.67
C LYS A 23 -11.02 -4.02 5.00
N ILE A 24 -10.69 -4.68 6.10
CA ILE A 24 -11.25 -4.37 7.43
C ILE A 24 -11.03 -2.92 7.82
N PHE A 25 -9.86 -2.36 7.53
CA PHE A 25 -9.57 -0.97 7.86
C PHE A 25 -10.48 -0.01 7.08
N MET A 26 -10.64 -0.24 5.77
CA MET A 26 -11.51 0.58 4.93
C MET A 26 -12.97 0.50 5.37
N LEU A 27 -13.44 -0.69 5.74
CA LEU A 27 -14.78 -0.91 6.26
C LEU A 27 -15.02 -0.13 7.56
N LEU A 28 -14.10 -0.24 8.52
CA LEU A 28 -14.21 0.44 9.81
C LEU A 28 -14.13 1.95 9.67
N VAL A 29 -13.26 2.46 8.78
CA VAL A 29 -13.15 3.91 8.54
C VAL A 29 -14.44 4.49 8.00
N ASN A 30 -15.08 3.81 7.05
CA ASN A 30 -16.38 4.23 6.52
C ASN A 30 -17.53 4.10 7.54
N ALA A 31 -17.44 3.13 8.46
CA ALA A 31 -18.47 2.91 9.48
C ALA A 31 -18.37 3.90 10.66
N VAL A 32 -17.16 4.33 11.03
CA VAL A 32 -16.91 5.12 12.24
C VAL A 32 -16.79 6.62 11.97
N PHE A 33 -16.26 7.01 10.81
CA PHE A 33 -15.99 8.42 10.50
C PHE A 33 -17.01 9.02 9.53
N HIS A 34 -17.17 10.34 9.61
CA HIS A 34 -17.94 11.09 8.62
C HIS A 34 -17.34 10.91 7.21
N PRO A 35 -18.14 10.81 6.13
CA PRO A 35 -17.67 10.50 4.78
C PRO A 35 -16.50 11.37 4.28
N VAL A 36 -16.48 12.65 4.64
CA VAL A 36 -15.38 13.57 4.30
C VAL A 36 -14.06 13.15 4.95
N VAL A 37 -14.09 12.80 6.23
CA VAL A 37 -12.89 12.37 6.99
C VAL A 37 -12.48 10.97 6.54
N ALA A 38 -13.45 10.07 6.32
CA ALA A 38 -13.19 8.76 5.76
C ALA A 38 -12.46 8.85 4.40
N GLY A 39 -12.95 9.72 3.51
CA GLY A 39 -12.29 9.99 2.22
C GLY A 39 -10.86 10.50 2.37
N MET A 40 -10.61 11.41 3.31
CA MET A 40 -9.24 11.90 3.60
C MET A 40 -8.31 10.78 4.06
N LEU A 41 -8.77 9.91 4.98
CA LEU A 41 -7.98 8.79 5.50
C LEU A 41 -7.68 7.74 4.42
N LEU A 42 -8.64 7.46 3.54
CA LEU A 42 -8.44 6.56 2.41
C LEU A 42 -7.44 7.16 1.40
N ALA A 43 -7.55 8.46 1.10
CA ALA A 43 -6.59 9.15 0.26
C ALA A 43 -5.17 9.14 0.85
N ALA A 44 -5.04 9.26 2.17
CA ALA A 44 -3.75 9.19 2.86
C ALA A 44 -3.05 7.83 2.68
N ILE A 45 -3.80 6.72 2.71
CA ILE A 45 -3.25 5.38 2.45
C ILE A 45 -2.78 5.26 1.00
N LEU A 46 -3.59 5.72 0.04
CA LEU A 46 -3.21 5.73 -1.37
C LEU A 46 -1.92 6.54 -1.59
N ALA A 47 -1.82 7.72 -0.96
CA ALA A 47 -0.62 8.54 -1.02
C ALA A 47 0.62 7.85 -0.40
N ALA A 48 0.45 7.15 0.73
CA ALA A 48 1.54 6.42 1.37
C ALA A 48 2.05 5.26 0.50
N VAL A 49 1.14 4.52 -0.14
CA VAL A 49 1.49 3.43 -1.06
C VAL A 49 2.18 3.98 -2.30
N MET A 50 1.70 5.10 -2.86
CA MET A 50 2.34 5.75 -4.01
C MET A 50 3.76 6.19 -3.69
N SER A 51 4.01 6.80 -2.52
CA SER A 51 5.37 7.16 -2.06
C SER A 51 6.30 5.94 -1.92
N THR A 52 5.76 4.82 -1.43
CA THR A 52 6.52 3.56 -1.30
C THR A 52 6.81 2.96 -2.67
N ALA A 53 5.81 2.94 -3.56
CA ALA A 53 5.94 2.44 -4.92
C ALA A 53 6.94 3.27 -5.73
N ASP A 54 6.88 4.60 -5.64
CA ASP A 54 7.79 5.51 -6.34
C ASP A 54 9.24 5.29 -5.89
N SER A 55 9.47 5.10 -4.59
CA SER A 55 10.80 4.79 -4.04
C SER A 55 11.33 3.45 -4.56
N GLN A 56 10.48 2.42 -4.59
CA GLN A 56 10.86 1.10 -5.11
C GLN A 56 11.14 1.13 -6.61
N LEU A 57 10.30 1.83 -7.38
CA LEU A 57 10.48 2.03 -8.82
C LEU A 57 11.76 2.81 -9.12
N LEU A 58 12.09 3.83 -8.33
CA LEU A 58 13.33 4.60 -8.48
C LEU A 58 14.56 3.72 -8.23
N VAL A 59 14.54 2.92 -7.16
CA VAL A 59 15.64 1.99 -6.84
C VAL A 59 15.81 0.96 -7.96
N SER A 60 14.73 0.33 -8.41
CA SER A 60 14.78 -0.64 -9.51
C SER A 60 15.23 0.00 -10.82
N SER A 61 14.72 1.19 -11.16
CA SER A 61 15.12 1.92 -12.37
C SER A 61 16.59 2.32 -12.35
N SER A 62 17.12 2.69 -11.17
CA SER A 62 18.54 3.03 -11.02
C SER A 62 19.44 1.81 -11.19
N ALA A 63 19.08 0.67 -10.60
CA ALA A 63 19.81 -0.58 -10.76
C ALA A 63 19.79 -1.03 -12.23
N LEU A 64 18.63 -1.00 -12.88
CA LEU A 64 18.50 -1.33 -14.31
C LEU A 64 19.32 -0.39 -15.20
N ALA A 65 19.31 0.91 -14.91
CA ALA A 65 20.12 1.89 -15.65
C ALA A 65 21.62 1.67 -15.45
N GLU A 66 22.06 1.35 -14.23
CA GLU A 66 23.46 1.05 -13.93
C GLU A 66 23.94 -0.23 -14.64
N ASP A 67 23.13 -1.29 -14.61
CA ASP A 67 23.42 -2.55 -15.29
C ASP A 67 23.49 -2.36 -16.82
N PHE A 68 22.53 -1.63 -17.39
CA PHE A 68 22.51 -1.32 -18.81
C PHE A 68 23.70 -0.43 -19.22
N TYR A 69 24.03 0.59 -18.40
CA TYR A 69 25.18 1.45 -18.65
C TYR A 69 26.51 0.67 -18.61
N LYS A 70 26.70 -0.19 -17.60
CA LYS A 70 27.89 -1.06 -17.52
C LYS A 70 27.97 -1.99 -18.73
N GLN A 71 26.87 -2.62 -19.13
CA GLN A 71 26.86 -3.58 -20.23
C GLN A 71 27.03 -2.94 -21.62
N VAL A 72 26.52 -1.72 -21.83
CA VAL A 72 26.55 -1.03 -23.15
C VAL A 72 27.75 -0.11 -23.32
N PHE A 73 28.16 0.63 -22.29
CA PHE A 73 29.23 1.63 -22.37
C PHE A 73 30.55 1.22 -21.71
N LYS A 74 30.54 0.22 -20.80
CA LYS A 74 31.75 -0.33 -20.15
C LYS A 74 31.79 -1.88 -20.19
N PRO A 75 31.67 -2.52 -21.36
CA PRO A 75 31.71 -3.98 -21.46
C PRO A 75 33.03 -4.62 -20.98
N GLU A 76 34.12 -3.84 -20.88
CA GLU A 76 35.48 -4.27 -20.52
C GLU A 76 35.98 -3.68 -19.18
N ALA A 77 35.10 -3.29 -18.24
CA ALA A 77 35.54 -2.91 -16.90
C ALA A 77 35.91 -4.17 -16.10
N SER A 78 37.18 -4.60 -16.19
CA SER A 78 37.78 -5.56 -15.24
C SER A 78 37.64 -5.03 -13.81
N SER A 79 37.27 -5.93 -12.90
CA SER A 79 37.49 -5.78 -11.46
C SER A 79 38.93 -5.40 -11.13
#